data_AF-A0A5Q4SLZ9-F1
#
_entry.id   AF-A0A5Q4SLZ9-F1
#
_cell.length_a   1.000
_cell.length_b   1.000
_cell.length_c   1.000
_cell.angle_alpha   90.00
_cell.angle_beta   90.00
_cell.angle_gamma   90.00
#
_symmetry.space_group_name_H-M   'P 1'
#
loop_
_entity.id
_entity.type
_entity.pdbx_description
1 polymer ?
#
loop_
_entity_poly.entity_id
_entity_poly.type
_entity_poly.pdbx_seq_one_letter_code
_entity_poly.pdbx_strand_id
1 'polypeptide(L)' 'MTTAQLPPVAPEVTATLVEDLSPRLRKRLDAAVTKLGSRPAHRDGDTVTIAVDEETDLRLHAP' A
#
# COMPACT_ATOMS: atom_id res chain seq x y z
N MET A 1 -19.94 0.20 8.28
CA MET A 1 -19.05 1.28 8.72
C MET A 1 -18.48 1.93 7.48
N THR A 2 -18.92 3.13 7.12
CA THR A 2 -18.43 3.83 5.92
C THR A 2 -16.97 4.20 6.16
N THR A 3 -16.06 3.55 5.44
CA THR A 3 -14.64 3.91 5.40
C THR A 3 -14.56 5.35 4.90
N ALA A 4 -14.37 6.32 5.81
CA ALA A 4 -14.15 7.70 5.42
C ALA A 4 -12.90 7.72 4.53
N GLN A 5 -13.10 7.97 3.25
CA GLN A 5 -12.01 8.04 2.28
C GLN A 5 -11.14 9.22 2.68
N LEU A 6 -9.94 8.93 3.17
CA LEU A 6 -8.98 9.97 3.53
C LEU A 6 -8.65 10.80 2.28
N PRO A 7 -8.44 12.11 2.43
CA PRO A 7 -8.00 12.93 1.31
C PRO A 7 -6.69 12.37 0.74
N PRO A 8 -6.49 12.41 -0.59
CA PRO A 8 -5.28 11.90 -1.20
C PRO A 8 -4.07 12.65 -0.65
N VAL A 9 -3.05 11.89 -0.25
CA VAL A 9 -1.77 12.45 0.18
C VAL A 9 -0.92 12.67 -1.06
N ALA A 10 -0.32 13.86 -1.19
CA ALA A 10 0.56 14.16 -2.31
C ALA A 10 1.77 13.18 -2.33
N PRO A 11 2.22 12.71 -3.51
CA PRO A 11 3.31 11.73 -3.60
C PRO A 11 4.59 12.17 -2.89
N GLU A 12 4.90 13.46 -2.92
CA GLU A 12 6.08 14.05 -2.29
C GLU A 12 6.07 13.87 -0.77
N VAL A 13 4.89 13.98 -0.14
CA VAL A 13 4.74 13.79 1.32
C VAL A 13 5.04 12.35 1.70
N THR A 14 4.57 11.40 0.89
CA THR A 14 4.85 9.98 1.11
C THR A 14 6.34 9.68 0.94
N ALA A 15 6.98 10.26 -0.07
CA ALA A 15 8.41 10.14 -0.30
C ALA A 15 9.22 10.65 0.91
N THR A 16 8.93 11.86 1.40
CA THR A 16 9.60 12.42 2.59
C THR A 16 9.41 11.53 3.82
N LEU A 17 8.21 11.00 4.06
CA LEU A 17 7.97 10.10 5.20
C LEU A 17 8.78 8.81 5.10
N VAL A 18 8.90 8.22 3.90
CA VAL A 18 9.72 7.02 3.66
C VAL A 18 11.20 7.35 3.82
N GLU A 19 11.61 8.55 3.40
CA GLU A 19 12.97 9.05 3.56
C GLU A 19 13.38 9.15 5.03
N ASP A 20 12.49 9.66 5.88
CA ASP A 20 12.70 9.86 7.31
C ASP A 20 12.57 8.57 8.16
N LEU A 21 12.17 7.45 7.56
CA LEU A 21 12.11 6.17 8.28
C LEU A 21 13.49 5.74 8.76
N SER A 22 13.56 5.30 10.03
CA SER A 22 14.74 4.60 10.54
C SER A 22 15.10 3.40 9.63
N PRO A 23 16.39 3.00 9.55
CA PRO A 23 16.82 1.89 8.70
C PRO A 23 16.05 0.59 8.93
N ARG A 24 15.66 0.32 10.18
CA ARG A 24 14.86 -0.85 10.55
C ARG A 24 13.44 -0.78 9.98
N LEU A 25 12.79 0.38 10.06
CA LEU A 25 11.44 0.56 9.53
C LEU A 25 11.44 0.52 8.00
N ARG A 26 12.43 1.15 7.35
CA ARG A 26 12.57 1.08 5.89
C ARG A 26 12.74 -0.37 5.43
N LYS A 27 13.63 -1.14 6.07
CA LYS A 27 13.80 -2.57 5.76
C LYS A 27 12.50 -3.38 5.94
N ARG A 28 11.69 -3.05 6.95
CA ARG A 28 10.38 -3.70 7.15
C ARG A 28 9.38 -3.34 6.06
N LEU A 29 9.37 -2.09 5.62
CA LEU A 29 8.55 -1.63 4.50
C LEU A 29 8.94 -2.38 3.22
N ASP A 30 10.23 -2.43 2.89
CA ASP A 30 10.72 -3.13 1.69
C ASP A 30 10.35 -4.62 1.71
N ALA A 31 10.48 -5.27 2.87
CA ALA A 31 10.08 -6.66 3.04
C ALA A 31 8.56 -6.85 2.86
N ALA A 32 7.75 -5.92 3.38
CA ALA A 32 6.30 -5.96 3.22
C ALA A 32 5.87 -5.73 1.77
N VAL A 33 6.48 -4.76 1.07
CA VAL A 33 6.26 -4.50 -0.35
C VAL A 33 6.63 -5.74 -1.18
N THR A 34 7.79 -6.34 -0.92
CA THR A 34 8.21 -7.58 -1.60
C THR A 34 7.22 -8.72 -1.36
N LYS A 35 6.74 -8.89 -0.12
CA LYS A 35 5.77 -9.92 0.24
C LYS A 35 4.41 -9.70 -0.44
N LEU A 36 3.96 -8.45 -0.57
CA LEU A 36 2.70 -8.14 -1.24
C LEU A 36 2.84 -8.25 -2.76
N GLY A 37 3.98 -7.86 -3.33
CA GLY A 37 4.25 -7.96 -4.77
C GLY A 37 4.34 -9.40 -5.28
N SER A 38 4.58 -10.38 -4.41
CA SER A 38 4.56 -11.80 -4.79
C SER A 38 3.16 -12.44 -4.72
N ARG A 39 2.13 -11.69 -4.32
CA ARG A 39 0.76 -12.17 -4.20
C ARG A 39 -0.04 -11.87 -5.47
N PRO A 40 -1.05 -12.71 -5.79
CA PRO A 40 -1.97 -12.42 -6.88
C PRO A 40 -2.65 -11.05 -6.66
N ALA A 41 -2.59 -10.20 -7.68
CA ALA A 41 -3.23 -8.90 -7.69
C ALA A 41 -4.17 -8.79 -8.89
N HIS A 42 -5.36 -8.23 -8.67
CA HIS A 42 -6.32 -7.90 -9.71
C HIS A 42 -6.39 -6.39 -9.88
N ARG A 43 -6.27 -5.90 -11.11
CA ARG A 43 -6.36 -4.47 -11.42
C ARG A 43 -7.65 -4.19 -12.18
N ASP A 44 -8.43 -3.25 -11.65
CA ASP A 44 -9.66 -2.72 -12.26
C ASP A 44 -9.56 -1.18 -12.27
N GLY A 45 -9.27 -0.63 -13.45
CA GLY A 45 -8.94 0.78 -13.63
C GLY A 45 -7.81 1.26 -12.70
N ASP A 46 -8.16 2.21 -11.83
CA ASP A 46 -7.28 2.87 -10.87
C ASP A 46 -7.21 2.14 -9.51
N THR A 47 -7.87 0.98 -9.41
CA THR A 47 -7.87 0.16 -8.20
C THR A 47 -7.10 -1.13 -8.42
N VAL A 48 -6.13 -1.39 -7.55
CA VAL A 48 -5.44 -2.68 -7.45
C VAL A 48 -5.92 -3.39 -6.18
N THR A 49 -6.39 -4.62 -6.32
CA THR A 49 -6.82 -5.49 -5.21
C THR A 49 -5.83 -6.62 -5.03
N ILE A 50 -5.31 -6.81 -3.83
CA ILE A 50 -4.35 -7.87 -3.48
C ILE A 50 -4.97 -8.72 -2.38
N ALA A 51 -5.13 -10.02 -2.62
CA ALA A 51 -5.58 -10.95 -1.59
C ALA A 51 -4.48 -11.12 -0.54
N VAL A 52 -4.74 -10.67 0.69
CA VAL A 52 -3.77 -10.74 1.80
C VAL A 52 -3.87 -12.10 2.50
N ASP A 53 -5.08 -12.62 2.60
CA ASP A 53 -5.41 -13.97 3.05
C ASP A 53 -6.79 -14.34 2.47
N GLU A 54 -7.41 -15.40 2.98
CA GLU A 54 -8.70 -15.92 2.48
C GLU A 54 -9.88 -15.00 2.79
N GLU A 55 -9.75 -14.12 3.78
CA GLU A 55 -10.84 -13.25 4.26
C GLU A 55 -10.53 -11.76 4.10
N THR A 56 -9.28 -11.41 3.77
CA THR A 56 -8.79 -10.04 3.76
C THR A 56 -8.21 -9.65 2.40
N ASP A 57 -8.78 -8.59 1.83
CA ASP A 57 -8.27 -7.94 0.63
C ASP A 57 -7.68 -6.56 0.95
N LEU A 58 -6.52 -6.28 0.37
CA LEU A 58 -5.94 -4.94 0.33
C LEU A 58 -6.33 -4.25 -0.97
N ARG A 59 -6.99 -3.09 -0.88
CA ARG A 59 -7.32 -2.24 -2.03
C ARG A 59 -6.44 -1.00 -2.04
N LEU A 60 -5.71 -0.83 -3.14
CA LEU A 60 -4.88 0.34 -3.40
C LEU A 60 -5.56 1.17 -4.49
N HIS A 61 -5.76 2.45 -4.21
CA HIS A 61 -6.31 3.40 -5.17
C HIS A 61 -5.19 4.33 -5.62
N ALA A 62 -4.84 4.24 -6.90
CA ALA A 62 -3.85 5.10 -7.54
C ALA A 62 -4.53 5.75 -8.76
N PRO A 63 -5.04 6.99 -8.64
CA PRO A 63 -5.56 7.74 -9.77
C PRO A 63 -4.45 8.16 -10.75
#